data_AF-A0A1H4KPV3-F1
#
_entry.id   AF-A0A1H4KPV3-F1
#
_cell.length_a   1.000
_cell.length_b   1.000
_cell.length_c   1.000
_cell.angle_alpha   90.00
_cell.angle_beta   90.00
_cell.angle_gamma   90.00
#
_symmetry.space_group_name_H-M   'P 1'
#
loop_
_entity.id
_entity.type
_entity.pdbx_description
1 polymer ?
#
loop_
_entity_poly.entity_id
_entity_poly.type
_entity_poly.pdbx_seq_one_letter_code
_entity_poly.pdbx_strand_id
1 'polypeptide(L)'
;MICGQPRHHTDTARHVDKTEHAVDELLVRLRAAASLVWGGDWNHALIGREHAGSLGGRAAIQSVLAELELDVPTADLPHVIDGLVSIDHIAVPHGWSAVATRIEASYDGKRLSDHDAYVVASA
;
A
#
# COMPACT_ATOMS: atom_id res chain seq x y z
N MET A 1 -24.75 14.57 31.96
CA MET A 1 -25.81 13.93 31.15
C MET A 1 -26.35 14.97 30.18
N ILE A 2 -25.82 15.01 28.96
CA ILE A 2 -26.48 15.56 27.76
C ILE A 2 -26.06 14.60 26.64
N CYS A 3 -27.01 13.77 26.18
CA CYS A 3 -26.87 12.94 25.00
C CYS A 3 -26.90 13.84 23.77
N GLY A 4 -25.83 13.82 22.97
CA GLY A 4 -25.71 14.58 21.73
C GLY A 4 -25.31 13.69 20.56
N GLN A 5 -26.32 13.09 19.94
CA GLN A 5 -26.46 12.70 18.52
C GLN A 5 -25.44 11.73 17.89
N PRO A 6 -25.89 10.64 17.25
CA PRO A 6 -25.03 9.73 16.50
C PRO A 6 -24.64 10.38 15.17
N ARG A 7 -23.33 10.50 14.92
CA ARG A 7 -22.81 10.77 13.57
C ARG A 7 -22.95 9.50 12.74
N HIS A 8 -24.12 9.28 12.15
CA HIS A 8 -24.26 8.41 11.00
C HIS A 8 -23.72 9.15 9.77
N HIS A 9 -22.43 8.98 9.49
CA HIS A 9 -21.94 9.11 8.12
C HIS A 9 -21.81 7.69 7.58
N THR A 10 -22.88 7.19 6.97
CA THR A 10 -22.81 6.01 6.13
C THR A 10 -22.11 6.43 4.84
N ASP A 11 -20.78 6.44 4.89
CA ASP A 11 -19.90 6.73 3.76
C ASP A 11 -19.88 5.50 2.84
N THR A 12 -20.95 5.37 2.06
CA THR A 12 -21.21 4.29 1.10
C THR A 12 -20.72 4.64 -0.31
N ALA A 13 -19.73 5.53 -0.46
CA ALA A 13 -18.90 5.48 -1.66
C ALA A 13 -18.22 4.10 -1.65
N ARG A 14 -18.41 3.31 -2.72
CA ARG A 14 -17.87 1.94 -2.76
C ARG A 14 -16.37 2.04 -2.49
N HIS A 15 -15.79 1.16 -1.67
CA HIS A 15 -14.37 1.25 -1.29
C HIS A 15 -13.41 1.46 -2.48
N VAL A 16 -13.79 1.00 -3.67
CA VAL A 16 -13.12 1.26 -4.96
C VAL A 16 -12.97 2.77 -5.25
N ASP A 17 -14.07 3.52 -5.15
CA ASP A 17 -14.16 4.94 -5.48
C ASP A 17 -13.19 5.78 -4.63
N LYS A 18 -12.89 5.34 -3.40
CA LYS A 18 -11.99 6.05 -2.47
C LYS A 18 -10.52 5.88 -2.83
N THR A 19 -10.12 4.68 -3.26
CA THR A 19 -8.72 4.42 -3.63
C THR A 19 -8.38 5.17 -4.91
N GLU A 20 -9.23 5.03 -5.94
CA GLU A 20 -9.10 5.75 -7.22
C GLU A 20 -8.98 7.27 -6.99
N HIS A 21 -9.91 7.84 -6.23
CA HIS A 21 -9.88 9.27 -5.95
C HIS A 21 -8.62 9.71 -5.19
N ALA A 22 -8.16 8.92 -4.21
CA ALA A 22 -6.97 9.23 -3.44
C ALA A 22 -5.70 9.20 -4.31
N VAL A 23 -5.55 8.19 -5.17
CA VAL A 23 -4.38 8.10 -6.05
C VAL A 23 -4.39 9.18 -7.13
N ASP A 24 -5.57 9.57 -7.65
CA ASP A 24 -5.70 10.68 -8.60
C ASP A 24 -5.24 12.01 -7.98
N GLU A 25 -5.64 12.31 -6.74
CA GLU A 25 -5.20 13.53 -6.05
C GLU A 25 -3.68 13.51 -5.79
N LEU A 26 -3.16 12.37 -5.35
CA LEU A 26 -1.72 12.20 -5.10
C LEU A 26 -0.91 12.37 -6.37
N LEU A 27 -1.34 11.77 -7.48
CA LEU A 27 -0.65 11.80 -8.77
C LEU A 27 -0.35 13.22 -9.23
N VAL A 28 -1.30 14.15 -9.08
CA VAL A 28 -1.11 15.58 -9.42
C VAL A 28 0.09 16.18 -8.70
N ARG A 29 0.32 15.79 -7.43
CA ARG A 29 1.42 16.30 -6.60
C ARG A 29 2.72 15.53 -6.83
N LEU A 30 2.61 14.21 -7.01
CA LEU A 30 3.74 13.30 -7.12
C LEU A 30 4.53 13.48 -8.41
N ARG A 31 3.87 13.82 -9.53
CA ARG A 31 4.53 14.06 -10.83
C ARG A 31 5.61 15.14 -10.81
N ALA A 32 5.58 16.06 -9.84
CA ALA A 32 6.57 17.13 -9.72
C ALA A 32 7.86 16.68 -9.03
N ALA A 33 7.91 15.49 -8.42
CA ALA A 33 9.07 14.99 -7.70
C ALA A 33 10.11 14.40 -8.66
N ALA A 34 11.35 14.89 -8.62
CA ALA A 34 12.43 14.44 -9.50
C ALA A 34 12.98 13.02 -9.16
N SER A 35 12.81 12.57 -7.91
CA SER A 35 13.18 11.23 -7.47
C SER A 35 12.21 10.82 -6.37
N LEU A 36 11.22 10.02 -6.75
CA LEU A 36 10.09 9.69 -5.89
C LEU A 36 10.27 8.31 -5.27
N VAL A 37 10.29 8.28 -3.93
CA VAL A 37 10.01 7.07 -3.15
C VAL A 37 8.65 7.26 -2.51
N TRP A 38 7.74 6.30 -2.73
CA TRP A 38 6.38 6.34 -2.20
C TRP A 38 6.10 5.05 -1.46
N GLY A 39 5.74 5.14 -0.18
CA GLY A 39 5.40 3.93 0.58
C GLY A 39 4.40 4.14 1.70
N GLY A 40 3.87 3.03 2.20
CA GLY A 40 2.87 2.96 3.26
C GLY A 40 2.01 1.70 3.15
N ASP A 41 1.01 1.61 4.01
CA ASP A 41 -0.07 0.62 3.89
C ASP A 41 -1.01 1.06 2.76
N TRP A 42 -0.99 0.34 1.65
CA TRP A 42 -1.84 0.64 0.49
C TRP A 42 -3.12 -0.18 0.51
N ASN A 43 -3.26 -1.14 1.43
CA ASN A 43 -4.39 -2.06 1.52
C ASN A 43 -4.68 -2.85 0.22
N HIS A 44 -3.71 -2.99 -0.68
CA HIS A 44 -3.88 -3.69 -1.95
C HIS A 44 -2.64 -4.49 -2.27
N ALA A 45 -2.80 -5.80 -2.48
CA ALA A 45 -1.74 -6.60 -3.07
C ALA A 45 -1.59 -6.21 -4.54
N LEU A 46 -0.37 -6.12 -5.07
CA LEU A 46 -0.16 -5.79 -6.50
C LEU A 46 -0.18 -7.01 -7.41
N ILE A 47 0.05 -8.20 -6.84
CA ILE A 47 0.02 -9.47 -7.55
C ILE A 47 -0.78 -10.51 -6.77
N GLY A 48 -1.03 -11.66 -7.40
CA GLY A 48 -1.70 -12.77 -6.74
C GLY A 48 -3.13 -12.42 -6.27
N ARG A 49 -3.56 -13.07 -5.19
CA ARG A 49 -4.91 -12.94 -4.64
C ARG A 49 -5.10 -11.57 -3.98
N GLU A 50 -6.18 -10.87 -4.32
CA GLU A 50 -6.63 -9.69 -3.56
C GLU A 50 -7.44 -10.13 -2.34
N HIS A 51 -7.14 -9.56 -1.17
CA HIS A 51 -7.79 -9.93 0.09
C HIS A 51 -8.20 -8.73 0.95
N ALA A 52 -7.42 -7.65 0.94
CA ALA A 52 -7.66 -6.47 1.77
C ALA A 52 -8.43 -5.39 1.00
N GLY A 53 -8.04 -5.15 -0.24
CA GLY A 53 -8.54 -4.07 -1.07
C GLY A 53 -9.55 -4.54 -2.10
N SER A 54 -9.43 -3.97 -3.30
CA SER A 54 -10.29 -4.27 -4.44
C SER A 54 -9.49 -4.39 -5.73
N LEU A 55 -10.01 -5.13 -6.70
CA LEU A 55 -9.35 -5.24 -8.01
C LEU A 55 -9.31 -3.89 -8.76
N GLY A 56 -10.33 -3.04 -8.57
CA GLY A 56 -10.35 -1.68 -9.14
C GLY A 56 -9.28 -0.78 -8.52
N GLY A 57 -9.20 -0.74 -7.18
CA GLY A 57 -8.14 0.01 -6.48
C GLY A 57 -6.74 -0.48 -6.82
N ARG A 58 -6.53 -1.79 -6.96
CA ARG A 58 -5.26 -2.36 -7.47
C ARG A 58 -4.94 -1.83 -8.85
N ALA A 59 -5.89 -1.86 -9.78
CA ALA A 59 -5.69 -1.37 -11.15
C ALA A 59 -5.35 0.13 -11.17
N ALA A 60 -6.00 0.93 -10.32
CA ALA A 60 -5.72 2.35 -10.17
C ALA A 60 -4.29 2.60 -9.66
N ILE A 61 -3.87 1.89 -8.62
CA ILE A 61 -2.49 1.96 -8.10
C ILE A 61 -1.49 1.55 -9.19
N GLN A 62 -1.72 0.44 -9.88
CA GLN A 62 -0.84 -0.03 -10.97
C GLN A 62 -0.72 1.00 -12.10
N SER A 63 -1.82 1.68 -12.46
CA SER A 63 -1.80 2.76 -13.45
C SER A 63 -0.93 3.92 -13.01
N VAL A 64 -1.03 4.33 -11.74
CA VAL A 64 -0.22 5.42 -11.18
C VAL A 64 1.25 5.04 -11.10
N LEU A 65 1.58 3.80 -10.71
CA LEU A 65 2.97 3.31 -10.70
C LEU A 65 3.59 3.32 -12.09
N ALA A 66 2.84 2.87 -13.10
CA ALA A 66 3.30 2.88 -14.48
C ALA A 66 3.52 4.31 -14.99
N GLU A 67 2.63 5.23 -14.64
CA GLU A 67 2.76 6.62 -15.06
C GLU A 67 3.92 7.36 -14.38
N LEU A 68 4.18 7.07 -13.10
CA LEU A 68 5.28 7.65 -12.34
C LEU A 68 6.61 6.93 -12.56
N GLU A 69 6.64 5.91 -13.43
CA GLU A 69 7.80 5.05 -13.68
C GLU A 69 8.41 4.52 -12.38
N LEU A 70 7.59 3.87 -11.55
CA LEU A 70 8.01 3.30 -10.26
C LEU A 70 7.96 1.77 -10.27
N ASP A 71 9.01 1.16 -9.72
CA ASP A 71 9.05 -0.27 -9.39
C ASP A 71 8.67 -0.47 -7.92
N VAL A 72 8.07 -1.61 -7.57
CA VAL A 72 7.67 -1.93 -6.19
C VAL A 72 8.36 -3.21 -5.70
N PRO A 73 9.60 -3.10 -5.17
CA PRO A 73 10.38 -4.25 -4.69
C PRO A 73 9.71 -5.09 -3.59
N THR A 74 8.72 -4.54 -2.89
CA THR A 74 8.00 -5.26 -1.82
C THR A 74 6.77 -6.04 -2.32
N ALA A 75 6.45 -5.98 -3.62
CA ALA A 75 5.18 -6.47 -4.17
C ALA A 75 4.97 -7.99 -4.01
N ASP A 76 6.06 -8.76 -4.04
CA ASP A 76 6.04 -10.22 -3.94
C ASP A 76 6.48 -10.74 -2.57
N LEU A 77 6.79 -9.84 -1.62
CA LEU A 77 7.13 -10.24 -0.27
C LEU A 77 5.91 -10.82 0.45
N PRO A 78 6.09 -11.81 1.35
CA PRO A 78 4.97 -12.46 2.00
C PRO A 78 4.21 -11.52 2.94
N HIS A 79 2.89 -11.67 3.02
CA HIS A 79 2.08 -11.09 4.09
C HIS A 79 2.32 -11.83 5.42
N VAL A 80 1.78 -11.30 6.53
CA VAL A 80 1.66 -12.07 7.78
C VAL A 80 0.71 -13.28 7.65
N ILE A 81 -0.21 -13.24 6.69
CA ILE A 81 -1.20 -14.30 6.47
C ILE A 81 -0.61 -15.25 5.43
N ASP A 82 -0.50 -16.52 5.80
CA ASP A 82 0.06 -17.55 4.93
C ASP A 82 -0.65 -17.61 3.57
N GLY A 83 0.16 -17.64 2.50
CA GLY A 83 -0.33 -17.71 1.12
C GLY A 83 -0.77 -16.37 0.52
N LEU A 84 -0.64 -15.25 1.25
CA LEU A 84 -0.83 -13.90 0.72
C LEU A 84 0.51 -13.16 0.55
N VAL A 85 0.49 -12.11 -0.28
CA VAL A 85 1.62 -11.18 -0.46
C VAL A 85 1.32 -9.84 0.21
N SER A 86 2.35 -9.01 0.35
CA SER A 86 2.27 -7.71 1.02
C SER A 86 1.19 -6.81 0.45
N ILE A 87 0.57 -6.03 1.34
CA ILE A 87 -0.27 -4.86 1.03
C ILE A 87 0.40 -3.55 1.47
N ASP A 88 1.53 -3.66 2.17
CA ASP A 88 2.40 -2.57 2.56
C ASP A 88 3.52 -2.44 1.52
N HIS A 89 3.57 -1.30 0.86
CA HIS A 89 4.43 -1.13 -0.30
C HIS A 89 5.43 0.01 -0.14
N ILE A 90 6.59 -0.18 -0.77
CA ILE A 90 7.57 0.86 -0.99
C ILE A 90 7.91 0.80 -2.48
N ALA A 91 7.54 1.86 -3.19
CA ALA A 91 7.87 2.10 -4.58
C ALA A 91 9.13 2.96 -4.69
N VAL A 92 9.98 2.63 -5.65
CA VAL A 92 11.22 3.34 -5.96
C VAL A 92 11.27 3.70 -7.44
N PRO A 93 12.06 4.71 -7.86
CA PRO A 93 12.21 5.04 -9.26
C PRO A 93 12.66 3.84 -10.10
N HIS A 94 12.09 3.71 -11.29
CA HIS A 94 12.42 2.62 -12.19
C HIS A 94 13.92 2.55 -12.48
N GLY A 95 14.46 1.34 -12.47
CA GLY A 95 15.90 1.10 -12.70
C GLY A 95 16.80 1.36 -11.49
N TRP A 96 16.25 1.79 -10.34
CA TRP A 96 17.01 1.76 -9.09
C TRP A 96 17.27 0.31 -8.67
N SER A 97 18.55 -0.01 -8.41
CA SER A 97 18.89 -1.30 -7.82
C SER A 97 18.46 -1.30 -6.36
N ALA A 98 17.47 -2.12 -6.03
CA ALA A 98 16.85 -2.14 -4.73
C ALA A 98 16.57 -3.58 -4.27
N VAL A 99 16.88 -3.87 -3.02
CA VAL A 99 16.56 -5.15 -2.36
C VAL A 99 15.52 -4.88 -1.28
N ALA A 100 14.44 -5.65 -1.30
CA ALA A 100 13.41 -5.60 -0.29
C ALA A 100 13.53 -6.77 0.69
N THR A 101 13.16 -6.54 1.95
CA THR A 101 13.10 -7.59 2.97
C THR A 101 11.94 -7.33 3.91
N ARG A 102 11.25 -8.42 4.29
CA ARG A 102 10.23 -8.44 5.34
C ARG A 102 10.89 -8.65 6.69
N ILE A 103 10.49 -7.86 7.67
CA ILE A 103 10.87 -8.00 9.08
C ILE A 103 9.59 -8.32 9.85
N GLU A 104 9.55 -9.52 10.42
CA GLU A 104 8.42 -9.94 11.24
C GLU A 104 8.26 -9.01 12.46
N ALA A 105 7.06 -8.47 12.66
CA ALA A 105 6.72 -7.66 13.81
C ALA A 105 6.50 -8.55 15.05
N SER A 106 7.56 -9.18 15.53
CA SER A 106 7.56 -10.00 16.74
C SER A 106 8.76 -9.70 17.65
N TYR A 107 8.55 -9.87 18.94
CA TYR A 107 9.60 -9.78 19.95
C TYR A 107 9.34 -10.80 21.05
N ASP A 108 10.37 -11.57 21.41
CA ASP A 108 10.29 -12.65 22.41
C ASP A 108 9.12 -13.63 22.15
N GLY A 109 8.98 -14.04 20.89
CA GLY A 109 7.92 -14.97 20.45
C GLY A 109 6.51 -14.40 20.44
N LYS A 110 6.33 -13.10 20.75
CA LYS A 110 5.04 -12.43 20.77
C LYS A 110 4.88 -11.51 19.57
N ARG A 111 3.71 -11.59 18.92
CA ARG A 111 3.29 -10.67 17.86
C ARG A 111 3.09 -9.25 18.41
N LEU A 112 3.67 -8.27 17.74
CA LEU A 112 3.60 -6.85 18.11
C LEU A 112 2.58 -6.06 17.29
N SER A 113 2.32 -6.47 16.04
CA SER A 113 1.42 -5.79 15.10
C SER A 113 0.76 -6.80 14.16
N ASP A 114 -0.41 -6.52 13.61
CA ASP A 114 -1.01 -7.30 12.52
C ASP A 114 -0.33 -7.03 11.16
N HIS A 115 0.54 -6.03 11.07
CA HIS A 115 1.42 -5.79 9.92
C HIS A 115 2.87 -6.15 10.25
N ASP A 116 3.62 -6.53 9.22
CA ASP A 116 5.09 -6.63 9.28
C ASP A 116 5.73 -5.35 8.75
N ALA A 117 6.99 -5.13 9.11
CA ALA A 117 7.77 -4.05 8.53
C ALA A 117 8.43 -4.53 7.23
N TYR A 118 8.46 -3.65 6.23
CA TYR A 118 9.16 -3.89 4.98
C TYR A 118 10.24 -2.84 4.80
N VAL A 119 11.45 -3.29 4.45
CA VAL A 119 12.61 -2.44 4.25
C VAL A 119 13.08 -2.58 2.83
N VAL A 120 13.35 -1.44 2.19
CA VAL A 120 14.03 -1.38 0.89
C VAL A 120 15.39 -0.71 1.09
N ALA A 121 16.44 -1.38 0.65
CA ALA A 121 17.79 -0.83 0.63
C ALA A 121 18.28 -0.72 -0.81
N SER A 122 19.09 0.31 -1.10
CA SER A 122 19.85 0.37 -2.35
C SER A 122 20.81 -0.82 -2.41
N ALA A 123 20.81 -1.53 -3.52
CA ALA A 123 21.74 -2.63 -3.77
C ALA A 123 23.13 -2.11 -4.22
#